data_AF-A0A5C6GKE0-F1
#
_entry.id   AF-A0A5C6GKE0-F1
#
_cell.length_a   1.000
_cell.length_b   1.000
_cell.length_c   1.000
_cell.angle_alpha   90.00
_cell.angle_beta   90.00
_cell.angle_gamma   90.00
#
_symmetry.space_group_name_H-M   'P 1'
#
loop_
_entity.id
_entity.type
_entity.pdbx_description
1 polymer ?
#
loop_
_entity_poly.entity_id
_entity_poly.type
_entity_poly.pdbx_seq_one_letter_code
_entity_poly.pdbx_strand_id
1 'polypeptide(L)'
;MESAIANVDLGKYRRIVQLFWDPEPVNDMESDQPVWCLGRVYSLSAKDRQILHISARHEGCSVQSLSTKDANTFEPKRETSADQLMKGANSFETPQDSYSGSVSSPLAYEEPSPEGTGWPAAFLDDFGARFWMTYRSNFDLIPKSTHPKATSALSLSMRIRSQLVDQNGFTSDSGWGCMIRSGQSLLANAMAFLILGRDWRRGMFPDRERRLLALFSDDPRAPYSIHNFVRYGEKFCSKYPGEWFGPSATARCIQELVNSGMEDLRIYSTGDGPDVYEDNFMRIAKPDGEVFYPTLILVGTRLGIDKITPVYWEALIASLQMSQSVGIAG
;
A
#
# COMPACT_ATOMS: atom_id res chain seq x y z
N MET A 1 -5.52 -39.87 -45.01
CA MET A 1 -5.39 -38.46 -45.39
C MET A 1 -5.79 -37.65 -44.16
N GLU A 2 -4.88 -37.64 -43.20
CA GLU A 2 -4.95 -36.76 -42.02
C GLU A 2 -4.70 -35.33 -42.51
N SER A 3 -5.62 -34.41 -42.25
CA SER A 3 -5.35 -32.99 -42.42
C SER A 3 -5.62 -32.26 -41.12
N ALA A 4 -4.50 -31.89 -40.49
CA ALA A 4 -4.32 -30.89 -39.46
C ALA A 4 -5.44 -29.83 -39.35
N ILE A 5 -6.21 -29.91 -38.26
CA ILE A 5 -6.81 -28.71 -37.68
C ILE A 5 -5.75 -28.14 -36.74
N ALA A 6 -5.16 -27.02 -37.17
CA ALA A 6 -4.19 -26.27 -36.42
C ALA A 6 -4.73 -25.96 -35.02
N ASN A 7 -3.90 -26.21 -34.00
CA ASN A 7 -4.04 -25.64 -32.66
C ASN A 7 -4.13 -24.11 -32.78
N VAL A 8 -5.36 -23.59 -32.82
CA VAL A 8 -5.60 -22.16 -32.63
C VAL A 8 -5.31 -21.87 -31.17
N ASP A 9 -4.29 -21.07 -30.91
CA ASP A 9 -3.90 -20.59 -29.58
C ASP A 9 -5.04 -19.74 -28.97
N LEU A 10 -5.95 -20.42 -28.26
CA LEU A 10 -7.10 -19.86 -27.55
C LEU A 10 -6.68 -18.92 -26.40
N GLY A 11 -5.40 -18.87 -26.03
CA GLY A 11 -4.89 -18.01 -24.96
C GLY A 11 -5.06 -16.51 -25.26
N LYS A 12 -4.89 -16.11 -26.53
CA LYS A 12 -5.05 -14.70 -26.94
C LYS A 12 -6.50 -14.23 -26.92
N TYR A 13 -7.43 -15.10 -27.30
CA TYR A 13 -8.87 -14.79 -27.27
C TYR A 13 -9.42 -14.76 -25.85
N ARG A 14 -8.95 -15.64 -24.96
CA ARG A 14 -9.33 -15.64 -23.53
C ARG A 14 -8.95 -14.33 -22.84
N ARG A 15 -7.79 -13.75 -23.20
CA ARG A 15 -7.30 -12.47 -22.65
C ARG A 15 -8.11 -11.26 -23.14
N ILE A 16 -8.58 -11.29 -24.39
CA ILE A 16 -9.46 -10.25 -24.95
C ILE A 16 -10.85 -10.33 -24.30
N VAL A 17 -11.39 -11.54 -24.10
CA VAL A 17 -12.69 -11.75 -23.43
C VAL A 17 -12.63 -11.31 -21.97
N GLN A 18 -11.54 -11.61 -21.24
CA GLN A 18 -11.32 -11.10 -19.87
C GLN A 18 -11.18 -9.57 -19.81
N LEU A 19 -10.71 -8.93 -20.89
CA LEU A 19 -10.62 -7.46 -20.95
C LEU A 19 -12.00 -6.78 -21.00
N PHE A 20 -13.00 -7.46 -21.56
CA PHE A 20 -14.39 -6.99 -21.65
C PHE A 20 -15.29 -7.56 -20.55
N TRP A 21 -14.83 -8.61 -19.87
CA TRP A 21 -15.57 -9.34 -18.85
C TRP A 21 -14.63 -9.66 -17.69
N ASP A 22 -14.27 -8.63 -16.93
CA ASP A 22 -13.65 -8.77 -15.62
C ASP A 22 -14.78 -8.68 -14.59
N PRO A 23 -15.36 -9.83 -14.15
CA PRO A 23 -16.43 -9.79 -13.17
C PRO A 23 -15.89 -9.17 -11.88
N GLU A 24 -16.72 -8.37 -11.19
CA GLU A 24 -16.29 -7.80 -9.92
C GLU A 24 -15.84 -8.91 -8.96
N PRO A 25 -14.73 -8.71 -8.22
CA PRO A 25 -14.25 -9.70 -7.28
C PRO A 25 -15.31 -9.92 -6.20
N VAL A 26 -15.79 -11.16 -6.10
CA VAL A 26 -16.73 -11.60 -5.08
C VAL A 26 -15.99 -12.34 -3.98
N ASN A 27 -16.39 -12.12 -2.74
CA ASN A 27 -15.91 -12.94 -1.63
C ASN A 27 -16.74 -14.23 -1.58
N ASP A 28 -16.05 -15.37 -1.58
CA ASP A 28 -16.68 -16.67 -1.46
C ASP A 28 -17.29 -16.83 -0.06
N MET A 29 -18.63 -16.77 -0.01
CA MET A 29 -19.37 -16.86 1.24
C MET A 29 -19.39 -18.27 1.82
N GLU A 30 -19.15 -19.32 1.02
CA GLU A 30 -19.17 -20.70 1.49
C GLU A 30 -17.92 -21.05 2.30
N SER A 31 -16.77 -20.50 1.92
CA SER A 31 -15.50 -20.76 2.61
C SER A 31 -15.26 -19.86 3.84
N ASP A 32 -16.00 -18.73 3.98
CA ASP A 32 -15.88 -17.69 5.03
C ASP A 32 -14.42 -17.43 5.47
N GLN A 33 -13.50 -17.39 4.50
CA GLN A 33 -12.09 -17.14 4.80
C GLN A 33 -11.92 -15.72 5.33
N PRO A 34 -11.12 -15.53 6.41
CA PRO A 34 -10.90 -14.21 6.97
C PRO A 34 -10.21 -13.29 5.96
N VAL A 35 -10.82 -12.14 5.70
CA VAL A 35 -10.26 -11.09 4.83
C VAL A 35 -9.43 -10.14 5.66
N TRP A 36 -8.22 -9.85 5.20
CA TRP A 36 -7.31 -8.95 5.90
C TRP A 36 -7.20 -7.60 5.19
N CYS A 37 -7.26 -6.52 5.96
CA CYS A 37 -6.93 -5.18 5.50
C CYS A 37 -5.92 -4.57 6.48
N LEU A 38 -4.65 -4.46 6.09
CA LEU A 38 -3.61 -3.72 6.81
C LEU A 38 -3.64 -3.98 8.33
N GLY A 39 -3.40 -5.23 8.72
CA GLY A 39 -3.37 -5.69 10.11
C GLY A 39 -4.73 -5.95 10.77
N ARG A 40 -5.85 -5.74 10.08
CA ARG A 40 -7.20 -6.06 10.58
C ARG A 40 -7.79 -7.26 9.86
N VAL A 41 -8.52 -8.07 10.61
CA VAL A 41 -9.22 -9.25 10.11
C VAL A 41 -10.73 -9.02 10.13
N TYR A 42 -11.41 -9.49 9.09
CA TYR A 42 -12.84 -9.41 8.92
C TYR A 42 -13.37 -10.78 8.46
N SER A 43 -14.48 -11.24 9.04
CA SER A 43 -15.21 -12.44 8.59
C SER A 43 -16.71 -12.15 8.55
N LEU A 44 -17.48 -12.93 7.80
CA LEU A 44 -18.94 -12.77 7.72
C LEU A 44 -19.61 -13.18 9.03
N SER A 45 -19.06 -14.20 9.68
CA SER A 45 -19.48 -14.71 10.99
C SER A 45 -19.17 -13.78 12.17
N ALA A 46 -18.33 -12.75 12.01
CA ALA A 46 -17.93 -11.86 13.12
C ALA A 46 -19.04 -10.92 13.63
N LYS A 47 -20.23 -10.91 12.99
CA LYS A 47 -21.41 -10.14 13.44
C LYS A 47 -21.84 -10.47 14.88
N ASP A 48 -21.43 -11.62 15.45
CA ASP A 48 -21.86 -12.02 16.80
C ASP A 48 -20.93 -11.62 17.95
N ARG A 49 -19.72 -11.09 17.71
CA ARG A 49 -18.77 -10.81 18.82
C ARG A 49 -18.56 -9.34 19.18
N GLN A 50 -18.91 -8.39 18.31
CA GLN A 50 -18.67 -6.95 18.59
C GLN A 50 -19.85 -6.21 19.26
N ILE A 51 -21.06 -6.77 19.27
CA ILE A 51 -22.22 -6.15 19.96
C ILE A 51 -22.10 -6.27 21.50
N LEU A 52 -21.28 -7.18 22.02
CA LEU A 52 -21.14 -7.38 23.47
C LEU A 52 -20.13 -6.44 24.17
N HIS A 53 -19.33 -5.66 23.44
CA HIS A 53 -18.23 -4.88 24.05
C HIS A 53 -18.45 -3.36 24.08
N ILE A 54 -19.48 -2.85 23.38
CA ILE A 54 -19.81 -1.41 23.33
C ILE A 54 -20.88 -1.03 24.36
N SER A 55 -21.70 -1.98 24.81
CA SER A 55 -22.80 -1.73 25.75
C SER A 55 -22.40 -1.69 27.23
N ALA A 56 -21.12 -1.87 27.58
CA ALA A 56 -20.66 -2.01 28.97
C ALA A 56 -19.73 -0.89 29.48
N ARG A 57 -19.57 0.22 28.75
CA ARG A 57 -18.64 1.30 29.17
C ARG A 57 -19.24 2.71 29.25
N HIS A 58 -20.57 2.83 29.30
CA HIS A 58 -21.21 4.09 29.63
C HIS A 58 -22.04 3.96 30.91
N GLU A 59 -21.35 3.87 32.05
CA GLU A 59 -21.91 4.27 33.36
C GLU A 59 -20.76 4.50 34.38
N GLY A 60 -20.58 5.75 34.80
CA GLY A 60 -20.20 6.10 36.18
C GLY A 60 -18.72 6.14 36.63
N CYS A 61 -18.26 7.36 36.92
CA CYS A 61 -17.51 7.78 38.12
C CYS A 61 -15.95 7.69 38.21
N SER A 62 -15.31 8.86 38.05
CA SER A 62 -14.49 9.59 39.05
C SER A 62 -13.45 8.87 39.96
N VAL A 63 -12.18 9.25 39.75
CA VAL A 63 -11.09 9.59 40.71
C VAL A 63 -10.81 8.65 41.91
N GLN A 64 -9.65 7.99 41.92
CA GLN A 64 -8.56 8.17 42.91
C GLN A 64 -7.37 7.21 42.70
N SER A 65 -6.20 7.70 43.09
CA SER A 65 -4.86 7.12 43.13
C SER A 65 -4.69 5.92 44.10
N LEU A 66 -3.84 4.93 43.78
CA LEU A 66 -2.59 4.61 44.52
C LEU A 66 -1.90 3.35 43.98
N SER A 67 -0.57 3.37 44.10
CA SER A 67 0.44 2.31 44.00
C SER A 67 0.14 1.05 44.83
N THR A 68 0.49 -0.15 44.33
CA THR A 68 1.63 -0.98 44.81
C THR A 68 1.75 -2.32 44.08
N LYS A 69 3.02 -2.73 43.93
CA LYS A 69 3.61 -4.05 43.67
C LYS A 69 2.77 -5.28 44.07
N ASP A 70 2.84 -6.34 43.27
CA ASP A 70 3.57 -7.54 43.68
C ASP A 70 3.82 -8.52 42.52
N ALA A 71 4.99 -9.14 42.59
CA ALA A 71 5.50 -10.16 41.70
C ALA A 71 4.88 -11.53 42.02
N ASN A 72 4.73 -12.38 41.01
CA ASN A 72 4.97 -13.81 41.20
C ASN A 72 5.42 -14.48 39.91
N THR A 73 6.57 -15.11 40.05
CA THR A 73 7.37 -15.92 39.14
C THR A 73 6.66 -17.23 38.80
N PHE A 74 6.67 -17.64 37.53
CA PHE A 74 6.62 -19.07 37.14
C PHE A 74 7.28 -19.28 35.76
N GLU A 75 8.34 -20.09 35.75
CA GLU A 75 8.98 -20.73 34.59
C GLU A 75 9.46 -22.13 35.06
N PRO A 76 9.89 -23.06 34.21
CA PRO A 76 9.34 -23.53 32.93
C PRO A 76 9.24 -25.09 32.91
N LYS A 77 8.62 -25.69 31.89
CA LYS A 77 8.83 -27.13 31.58
C LYS A 77 9.00 -27.37 30.08
N ARG A 78 10.07 -28.12 29.77
CA ARG A 78 10.61 -28.54 28.47
C ARG A 78 9.80 -29.65 27.79
N GLU A 79 9.73 -29.53 26.46
CA GLU A 79 9.96 -30.51 25.38
C GLU A 79 9.45 -31.96 25.48
N THR A 80 8.75 -32.39 24.42
CA THR A 80 9.11 -33.61 23.68
C THR A 80 8.65 -33.54 22.22
N SER A 81 9.55 -33.89 21.31
CA SER A 81 9.38 -33.97 19.85
C SER A 81 8.81 -35.33 19.42
N ALA A 82 8.08 -35.36 18.29
CA ALA A 82 8.29 -36.25 17.13
C ALA A 82 7.08 -36.26 16.16
N ASP A 83 7.29 -35.70 14.97
CA ASP A 83 7.12 -36.34 13.65
C ASP A 83 5.90 -37.23 13.33
N GLN A 84 5.15 -36.77 12.31
CA GLN A 84 4.77 -37.43 11.04
C GLN A 84 3.29 -37.40 10.59
N LEU A 85 3.16 -37.15 9.27
CA LEU A 85 2.05 -37.27 8.30
C LEU A 85 1.14 -36.04 8.09
N MET A 86 1.39 -35.15 7.12
CA MET A 86 1.31 -35.22 5.62
C MET A 86 -0.10 -35.25 5.00
N LYS A 87 -0.49 -34.16 4.33
CA LYS A 87 -1.00 -34.04 2.93
C LYS A 87 -2.11 -32.98 2.79
N GLY A 88 -1.88 -32.01 1.89
CA GLY A 88 -2.88 -31.04 1.44
C GLY A 88 -2.25 -29.89 0.66
N ALA A 89 -1.58 -30.19 -0.45
CA ALA A 89 -1.02 -29.18 -1.34
C ALA A 89 -2.14 -28.55 -2.17
N ASN A 90 -2.53 -27.33 -1.85
CA ASN A 90 -3.28 -26.46 -2.76
C ASN A 90 -2.28 -25.52 -3.45
N SER A 91 -2.14 -25.70 -4.76
CA SER A 91 -1.42 -24.81 -5.65
C SER A 91 -2.12 -23.45 -5.72
N PHE A 92 -1.58 -22.46 -5.02
CA PHE A 92 -1.94 -21.07 -5.29
C PHE A 92 -1.23 -20.65 -6.60
N GLU A 93 -1.96 -20.65 -7.71
CA GLU A 93 -1.47 -20.04 -8.95
C GLU A 93 -1.49 -18.51 -8.80
N THR A 94 -0.34 -17.88 -9.02
CA THR A 94 -0.22 -16.42 -9.10
C THR A 94 -0.84 -15.94 -10.43
N PRO A 95 -1.75 -14.96 -10.45
CA PRO A 95 -2.26 -14.41 -11.70
C PRO A 95 -1.14 -13.79 -12.55
N GLN A 96 -1.12 -14.07 -13.86
CA GLN A 96 -0.16 -13.52 -14.81
C GLN A 96 -0.50 -12.08 -15.21
N ASP A 97 0.51 -11.20 -15.16
CA ASP A 97 0.65 -9.92 -15.87
C ASP A 97 -0.60 -9.04 -16.03
N SER A 98 -0.87 -8.21 -15.02
CA SER A 98 -1.78 -7.06 -15.13
C SER A 98 -1.06 -5.88 -15.81
N TYR A 99 -1.32 -5.68 -17.10
CA TYR A 99 -1.01 -4.41 -17.77
C TYR A 99 -2.02 -3.35 -17.33
N SER A 100 -1.52 -2.19 -16.90
CA SER A 100 -2.32 -1.04 -16.48
C SER A 100 -2.97 -0.37 -17.70
N GLY A 101 -4.27 -0.62 -17.88
CA GLY A 101 -5.15 0.09 -18.81
C GLY A 101 -6.42 0.53 -18.08
N SER A 102 -6.34 1.59 -17.28
CA SER A 102 -7.53 2.19 -16.68
C SER A 102 -8.28 3.04 -17.72
N VAL A 103 -9.40 2.52 -18.21
CA VAL A 103 -10.53 3.35 -18.60
C VAL A 103 -11.51 3.35 -17.43
N SER A 104 -11.54 4.46 -16.70
CA SER A 104 -12.53 4.67 -15.64
C SER A 104 -13.88 4.94 -16.31
N SER A 105 -14.86 4.06 -16.13
CA SER A 105 -16.27 4.37 -16.35
C SER A 105 -16.82 5.01 -15.09
N PRO A 106 -17.16 6.31 -15.08
CA PRO A 106 -17.95 6.88 -14.01
C PRO A 106 -19.43 6.66 -14.29
N LEU A 107 -20.18 6.30 -13.24
CA LEU A 107 -21.65 6.20 -13.19
C LEU A 107 -22.26 4.88 -13.69
N ALA A 108 -22.22 3.88 -12.81
CA ALA A 108 -23.32 2.91 -12.70
C ALA A 108 -23.72 2.85 -11.23
N TYR A 109 -24.79 3.57 -10.87
CA TYR A 109 -25.59 3.20 -9.70
C TYR A 109 -26.34 1.93 -10.13
N GLU A 110 -25.73 0.76 -9.98
CA GLU A 110 -26.45 -0.50 -10.11
C GLU A 110 -27.21 -0.79 -8.82
N GLU A 111 -28.48 -1.16 -9.00
CA GLU A 111 -29.37 -1.58 -7.93
C GLU A 111 -28.79 -2.76 -7.15
N PRO A 112 -29.06 -2.87 -5.84
CA PRO A 112 -28.57 -3.97 -5.03
C PRO A 112 -29.14 -5.29 -5.55
N SER A 113 -28.26 -6.16 -6.05
CA SER A 113 -28.57 -7.57 -6.24
C SER A 113 -29.08 -8.16 -4.90
N PRO A 114 -30.05 -9.09 -4.90
CA PRO A 114 -30.60 -9.67 -3.67
C PRO A 114 -29.56 -10.42 -2.83
N GLU A 115 -28.43 -10.78 -3.45
CA GLU A 115 -27.26 -11.37 -2.84
C GLU A 115 -26.11 -10.37 -3.03
N GLY A 116 -25.68 -9.71 -1.96
CA GLY A 116 -24.60 -8.72 -2.00
C GLY A 116 -23.27 -9.33 -2.45
N THR A 117 -22.23 -8.53 -2.64
CA THR A 117 -20.91 -8.92 -3.15
C THR A 117 -20.12 -9.91 -2.26
N GLY A 118 -20.74 -10.41 -1.18
CA GLY A 118 -20.17 -11.37 -0.24
C GLY A 118 -19.15 -10.79 0.74
N TRP A 119 -18.79 -9.51 0.62
CA TRP A 119 -17.77 -8.88 1.46
C TRP A 119 -18.32 -8.45 2.83
N PRO A 120 -17.57 -8.64 3.94
CA PRO A 120 -17.96 -8.08 5.24
C PRO A 120 -18.11 -6.54 5.17
N ALA A 121 -19.24 -5.98 5.63
CA ALA A 121 -19.49 -4.54 5.55
C ALA A 121 -18.38 -3.70 6.23
N ALA A 122 -17.90 -4.14 7.40
CA ALA A 122 -16.80 -3.47 8.10
C ALA A 122 -15.47 -3.51 7.34
N PHE A 123 -15.26 -4.52 6.47
CA PHE A 123 -14.12 -4.56 5.56
C PHE A 123 -14.28 -3.50 4.46
N LEU A 124 -15.46 -3.41 3.84
CA LEU A 124 -15.74 -2.41 2.81
C LEU A 124 -15.58 -0.98 3.35
N ASP A 125 -16.05 -0.71 4.57
CA ASP A 125 -15.86 0.57 5.23
C ASP A 125 -14.37 0.90 5.45
N ASP A 126 -13.57 -0.10 5.85
CA ASP A 126 -12.13 0.07 6.07
C ASP A 126 -11.37 0.30 4.77
N PHE A 127 -11.59 -0.59 3.80
CA PHE A 127 -10.96 -0.58 2.50
C PHE A 127 -11.32 0.71 1.75
N GLY A 128 -12.60 1.08 1.71
CA GLY A 128 -13.10 2.31 1.09
C GLY A 128 -12.63 3.59 1.79
N ALA A 129 -12.17 3.52 3.04
CA ALA A 129 -11.60 4.65 3.75
C ALA A 129 -10.12 4.89 3.47
N ARG A 130 -9.40 3.95 2.83
CA ARG A 130 -7.96 4.13 2.57
C ARG A 130 -7.74 5.24 1.55
N PHE A 131 -6.70 6.04 1.75
CA PHE A 131 -6.34 7.07 0.78
C PHE A 131 -5.79 6.43 -0.49
N TRP A 132 -6.42 6.74 -1.62
CA TRP A 132 -6.07 6.23 -2.93
C TRP A 132 -5.61 7.37 -3.83
N MET A 133 -4.32 7.37 -4.18
CA MET A 133 -3.73 8.35 -5.08
C MET A 133 -3.66 7.74 -6.48
N THR A 134 -4.13 8.48 -7.47
CA THR A 134 -4.23 8.03 -8.87
C THR A 134 -3.53 9.01 -9.79
N TYR A 135 -3.41 8.65 -11.07
CA TYR A 135 -2.95 9.58 -12.10
C TYR A 135 -3.82 10.83 -12.14
N ARG A 136 -3.17 11.97 -12.38
CA ARG A 136 -3.81 13.27 -12.52
C ARG A 136 -3.31 13.96 -13.79
N SER A 137 -4.07 14.98 -14.16
CA SER A 137 -3.79 15.83 -15.31
C SER A 137 -4.19 17.25 -14.96
N ASN A 138 -3.67 18.21 -15.72
CA ASN A 138 -3.90 19.64 -15.53
C ASN A 138 -3.37 20.17 -14.17
N PHE A 139 -2.35 19.53 -13.62
CA PHE A 139 -1.58 20.12 -12.52
C PHE A 139 -0.51 21.09 -13.06
N ASP A 140 0.05 21.91 -12.17
CA ASP A 140 1.07 22.90 -12.54
C ASP A 140 2.27 22.26 -13.26
N LEU A 141 2.82 22.94 -14.27
CA LEU A 141 3.87 22.40 -15.12
C LEU A 141 5.10 21.92 -14.32
N ILE A 142 5.45 20.64 -14.48
CA ILE A 142 6.74 20.09 -14.06
C ILE A 142 7.73 20.27 -15.23
N PRO A 143 8.76 21.11 -15.10
CA PRO A 143 9.70 21.34 -16.19
C PRO A 143 10.52 20.09 -16.49
N LYS A 144 10.97 19.94 -17.74
CA LYS A 144 11.95 18.90 -18.10
C LYS A 144 13.29 19.18 -17.43
N SER A 145 13.99 18.11 -17.08
CA SER A 145 15.37 18.23 -16.60
C SER A 145 16.29 18.67 -17.74
N THR A 146 17.24 19.56 -17.43
CA THR A 146 18.32 19.96 -18.33
C THR A 146 19.48 18.97 -18.33
N HIS A 147 19.41 17.92 -17.51
CA HIS A 147 20.51 16.98 -17.35
C HIS A 147 20.66 16.09 -18.60
N PRO A 148 21.89 15.85 -19.11
CA PRO A 148 22.10 15.12 -20.37
C PRO A 148 21.52 13.70 -20.39
N LYS A 149 21.41 13.06 -19.21
CA LYS A 149 20.89 11.69 -19.07
C LYS A 149 19.35 11.60 -19.04
N ALA A 150 18.65 12.73 -18.90
CA ALA A 150 17.20 12.74 -18.69
C ALA A 150 16.44 12.12 -19.87
N THR A 151 16.77 12.54 -21.11
CA THR A 151 16.10 12.02 -22.31
C THR A 151 16.31 10.52 -22.51
N SER A 152 17.50 10.01 -22.20
CA SER A 152 17.81 8.58 -22.32
C SER A 152 17.14 7.71 -21.26
N ALA A 153 16.81 8.28 -20.09
CA ALA A 153 16.17 7.56 -19.00
C ALA A 153 14.68 7.31 -19.24
N LEU A 154 14.05 8.09 -20.12
CA LEU A 154 12.65 7.92 -20.50
C LEU A 154 12.42 6.62 -21.31
N SER A 155 11.30 5.94 -21.00
CA SER A 155 10.82 4.83 -21.82
C SER A 155 10.55 5.29 -23.27
N LEU A 156 10.55 4.37 -24.24
CA LEU A 156 10.32 4.72 -25.64
C LEU A 156 8.98 5.44 -25.84
N SER A 157 7.92 4.91 -25.22
CA SER A 157 6.58 5.50 -25.24
C SER A 157 6.59 6.91 -24.65
N MET A 158 7.30 7.09 -23.53
CA MET A 158 7.38 8.40 -22.87
C MET A 158 8.22 9.40 -23.66
N ARG A 159 9.28 8.96 -24.35
CA ARG A 159 10.06 9.82 -25.26
C ARG A 159 9.20 10.34 -26.41
N ILE A 160 8.43 9.46 -27.03
CA ILE A 160 7.53 9.83 -28.14
C ILE A 160 6.49 10.84 -27.64
N ARG A 161 5.82 10.55 -26.52
CA ARG A 161 4.84 11.46 -25.92
C ARG A 161 5.46 12.81 -25.52
N SER A 162 6.64 12.79 -24.92
CA SER A 162 7.38 13.98 -24.49
C SER A 162 7.76 14.91 -25.65
N GLN A 163 7.97 14.37 -26.84
CA GLN A 163 8.26 15.14 -28.06
C GLN A 163 7.00 15.67 -28.76
N LEU A 164 5.90 14.92 -28.70
CA LEU A 164 4.68 15.25 -29.44
C LEU A 164 3.68 16.10 -28.65
N VAL A 165 3.54 15.84 -27.34
CA VAL A 165 2.49 16.42 -26.49
C VAL A 165 3.11 17.29 -25.40
N ASP A 166 4.04 16.73 -24.64
CA ASP A 166 4.59 17.35 -23.43
C ASP A 166 5.86 18.16 -23.74
N GLN A 167 5.86 18.97 -24.80
CA GLN A 167 7.07 19.66 -25.31
C GLN A 167 7.74 20.54 -24.24
N ASN A 168 6.94 21.25 -23.44
CA ASN A 168 7.40 22.20 -22.43
C ASN A 168 7.60 21.60 -21.03
N GLY A 169 7.30 20.32 -20.84
CA GLY A 169 7.24 19.67 -19.53
C GLY A 169 5.94 18.91 -19.32
N PHE A 170 5.72 18.41 -18.11
CA PHE A 170 4.62 17.50 -17.79
C PHE A 170 3.55 18.19 -16.96
N THR A 171 2.30 18.11 -17.40
CA THR A 171 1.09 18.50 -16.65
C THR A 171 0.20 17.30 -16.31
N SER A 172 0.69 16.10 -16.62
CA SER A 172 0.06 14.82 -16.30
C SER A 172 1.12 13.77 -16.01
N ASP A 173 0.81 12.88 -15.07
CA ASP A 173 1.69 11.78 -14.67
C ASP A 173 1.27 10.41 -15.24
N SER A 174 0.23 10.39 -16.08
CA SER A 174 -0.22 9.20 -16.78
C SER A 174 0.92 8.60 -17.61
N GLY A 175 1.26 7.33 -17.34
CA GLY A 175 2.29 6.58 -18.06
C GLY A 175 3.68 6.59 -17.44
N TRP A 176 3.90 7.34 -16.34
CA TRP A 176 5.19 7.34 -15.63
C TRP A 176 5.09 7.49 -14.11
N GLY A 177 4.00 8.09 -13.58
CA GLY A 177 3.86 8.41 -12.17
C GLY A 177 3.34 7.29 -11.25
N CYS A 178 3.06 6.08 -11.75
CA CYS A 178 2.34 5.06 -10.96
C CYS A 178 3.02 4.74 -9.63
N MET A 179 4.34 4.52 -9.65
CA MET A 179 5.08 4.19 -8.42
C MET A 179 5.09 5.37 -7.43
N ILE A 180 5.13 6.61 -7.92
CA ILE A 180 5.00 7.79 -7.07
C ILE A 180 3.61 7.80 -6.40
N ARG A 181 2.54 7.52 -7.15
CA ARG A 181 1.17 7.46 -6.60
C ARG A 181 0.99 6.31 -5.60
N SER A 182 1.59 5.15 -5.85
CA SER A 182 1.62 4.05 -4.89
C SER A 182 2.36 4.44 -3.61
N GLY A 183 3.51 5.12 -3.73
CA GLY A 183 4.25 5.66 -2.59
C GLY A 183 3.50 6.74 -1.81
N GLN A 184 2.82 7.65 -2.50
CA GLN A 184 1.95 8.66 -1.88
C GLN A 184 0.78 8.00 -1.14
N SER A 185 0.16 6.96 -1.73
CA SER A 185 -0.93 6.22 -1.08
C SER A 185 -0.44 5.53 0.19
N LEU A 186 0.72 4.86 0.14
CA LEU A 186 1.33 4.23 1.30
C LEU A 186 1.62 5.26 2.40
N LEU A 187 2.28 6.37 2.05
CA LEU A 187 2.64 7.41 3.02
C LEU A 187 1.40 8.09 3.62
N ALA A 188 0.40 8.42 2.80
CA ALA A 188 -0.84 9.05 3.25
C ALA A 188 -1.59 8.14 4.24
N ASN A 189 -1.65 6.83 3.98
CA ASN A 189 -2.28 5.87 4.91
C ASN A 189 -1.46 5.70 6.19
N ALA A 190 -0.12 5.67 6.12
CA ALA A 190 0.73 5.65 7.31
C ALA A 190 0.49 6.89 8.20
N MET A 191 0.43 8.08 7.59
CA MET A 191 0.08 9.32 8.28
C MET A 191 -1.35 9.29 8.84
N ALA A 192 -2.30 8.69 8.11
CA ALA A 192 -3.67 8.53 8.58
C ALA A 192 -3.71 7.68 9.85
N PHE A 193 -2.94 6.61 9.91
CA PHE A 193 -2.92 5.72 11.08
C PHE A 193 -2.35 6.43 12.30
N LEU A 194 -1.34 7.28 12.08
CA LEU A 194 -0.74 8.08 13.14
C LEU A 194 -1.66 9.20 13.64
N ILE A 195 -2.29 9.95 12.73
CA ILE A 195 -2.99 11.21 13.04
C ILE A 195 -4.48 10.96 13.36
N LEU A 196 -5.11 10.00 12.69
CA LEU A 196 -6.54 9.70 12.79
C LEU A 196 -6.82 8.39 13.54
N GLY A 197 -5.81 7.50 13.63
CA GLY A 197 -5.93 6.18 14.23
C GLY A 197 -6.36 5.10 13.22
N ARG A 198 -6.00 3.84 13.48
CA ARG A 198 -6.34 2.71 12.60
C ARG A 198 -7.86 2.43 12.52
N ASP A 199 -8.61 2.79 13.57
CA ASP A 199 -10.08 2.70 13.63
C ASP A 199 -10.81 3.75 12.80
N TRP A 200 -10.10 4.80 12.35
CA TRP A 200 -10.73 5.87 11.60
C TRP A 200 -11.38 5.37 10.31
N ARG A 201 -12.57 5.92 10.02
CA ARG A 201 -13.36 5.77 8.80
C ARG A 201 -13.80 7.13 8.29
N ARG A 202 -14.17 7.21 7.01
CA ARG A 202 -14.60 8.45 6.34
C ARG A 202 -15.70 9.14 7.14
N GLY A 203 -15.62 10.47 7.24
CA GLY A 203 -16.61 11.29 7.95
C GLY A 203 -16.38 11.46 9.47
N MET A 204 -15.54 10.66 10.12
CA MET A 204 -15.28 10.80 11.57
C MET A 204 -14.51 12.08 11.93
N PHE A 205 -13.50 12.45 11.13
CA PHE A 205 -12.62 13.61 11.39
C PHE A 205 -12.39 14.44 10.12
N PRO A 206 -13.44 15.05 9.53
CA PRO A 206 -13.39 15.64 8.19
C PRO A 206 -12.33 16.73 8.05
N ASP A 207 -12.13 17.57 9.09
CA ASP A 207 -11.12 18.62 9.06
C ASP A 207 -9.69 18.10 9.11
N ARG A 208 -9.44 17.05 9.90
CA ARG A 208 -8.10 16.44 9.98
C ARG A 208 -7.79 15.66 8.70
N GLU A 209 -8.77 14.93 8.18
CA GLU A 209 -8.70 14.24 6.89
C GLU A 209 -8.36 15.21 5.76
N ARG A 210 -9.09 16.33 5.65
CA ARG A 210 -8.85 17.35 4.62
C ARG A 210 -7.46 17.96 4.73
N ARG A 211 -6.99 18.24 5.95
CA ARG A 211 -5.62 18.76 6.17
C ARG A 211 -4.56 17.75 5.73
N LEU A 212 -4.74 16.48 6.04
CA LEU A 212 -3.83 15.42 5.60
C LEU A 212 -3.81 15.32 4.07
N LEU A 213 -4.98 15.24 3.42
CA LEU A 213 -5.07 15.18 1.96
C LEU A 213 -4.43 16.39 1.28
N ALA A 214 -4.55 17.59 1.86
CA ALA A 214 -3.93 18.79 1.32
C ALA A 214 -2.39 18.71 1.25
N LEU A 215 -1.75 17.83 2.05
CA LEU A 215 -0.30 17.61 1.98
C LEU A 215 0.14 16.92 0.68
N PHE A 216 -0.80 16.25 -0.01
CA PHE A 216 -0.57 15.44 -1.21
C PHE A 216 -1.20 16.02 -2.48
N SER A 217 -1.80 17.22 -2.43
CA SER A 217 -2.37 17.84 -3.63
C SER A 217 -1.30 18.02 -4.70
N ASP A 218 -1.67 17.94 -5.97
CA ASP A 218 -0.77 18.17 -7.12
C ASP A 218 -0.44 19.65 -7.32
N ASP A 219 0.03 20.29 -6.26
CA ASP A 219 0.44 21.67 -6.17
C ASP A 219 1.89 21.68 -5.66
N PRO A 220 2.81 22.45 -6.29
CA PRO A 220 4.21 22.52 -5.85
C PRO A 220 4.40 22.91 -4.38
N ARG A 221 3.43 23.61 -3.77
CA ARG A 221 3.46 24.03 -2.37
C ARG A 221 3.14 22.91 -1.39
N ALA A 222 2.44 21.87 -1.83
CA ALA A 222 2.11 20.73 -0.98
C ALA A 222 3.34 19.83 -0.80
N PRO A 223 3.75 19.52 0.45
CA PRO A 223 5.05 18.90 0.72
C PRO A 223 5.24 17.53 0.08
N TYR A 224 4.16 16.76 -0.10
CA TYR A 224 4.20 15.41 -0.66
C TYR A 224 3.55 15.34 -2.04
N SER A 225 3.45 16.47 -2.74
CA SER A 225 2.97 16.54 -4.12
C SER A 225 3.86 15.77 -5.09
N ILE A 226 3.31 15.43 -6.25
CA ILE A 226 4.09 14.79 -7.32
C ILE A 226 5.28 15.66 -7.77
N HIS A 227 5.13 16.99 -7.74
CA HIS A 227 6.20 17.94 -8.04
C HIS A 227 7.38 17.76 -7.08
N ASN A 228 7.10 17.64 -5.79
CA ASN A 228 8.13 17.45 -4.77
C ASN A 228 8.76 16.06 -4.84
N PHE A 229 7.98 15.01 -5.13
CA PHE A 229 8.54 13.69 -5.42
C PHE A 229 9.50 13.70 -6.61
N VAL A 230 9.13 14.36 -7.71
CA VAL A 230 10.00 14.48 -8.89
C VAL A 230 11.25 15.30 -8.58
N ARG A 231 11.12 16.43 -7.88
CA ARG A 231 12.24 17.29 -7.47
C ARG A 231 13.25 16.52 -6.61
N TYR A 232 12.75 15.76 -5.63
CA TYR A 232 13.60 14.96 -4.75
C TYR A 232 14.16 13.72 -5.46
N GLY A 233 13.39 13.11 -6.36
CA GLY A 233 13.86 12.02 -7.22
C GLY A 233 15.06 12.44 -8.06
N GLU A 234 15.01 13.62 -8.65
CA GLU A 234 16.13 14.15 -9.45
C GLU A 234 17.34 14.42 -8.55
N LYS A 235 17.13 15.11 -7.43
CA LYS A 235 18.20 15.53 -6.51
C LYS A 235 18.90 14.37 -5.80
N PHE A 236 18.16 13.35 -5.36
CA PHE A 236 18.68 12.32 -4.45
C PHE A 236 18.73 10.92 -5.07
N CYS A 237 17.98 10.66 -6.14
CA CYS A 237 17.87 9.34 -6.76
C CYS A 237 18.33 9.31 -8.22
N SER A 238 18.75 10.44 -8.79
CA SER A 238 19.02 10.59 -10.23
C SER A 238 17.84 10.16 -11.11
N LYS A 239 16.61 10.39 -10.64
CA LYS A 239 15.36 10.10 -11.35
C LYS A 239 14.77 11.37 -11.93
N TYR A 240 14.62 11.43 -13.25
CA TYR A 240 14.24 12.67 -13.93
C TYR A 240 12.72 12.80 -14.12
N PRO A 241 12.18 14.02 -14.31
CA PRO A 241 10.79 14.21 -14.69
C PRO A 241 10.38 13.34 -15.88
N GLY A 242 9.27 12.60 -15.75
CA GLY A 242 8.79 11.65 -16.76
C GLY A 242 9.41 10.25 -16.68
N GLU A 243 10.44 10.04 -15.86
CA GLU A 243 11.03 8.72 -15.65
C GLU A 243 10.19 7.89 -14.67
N TRP A 244 10.12 6.58 -14.90
CA TRP A 244 9.51 5.65 -13.96
C TRP A 244 10.38 5.43 -12.72
N PHE A 245 9.76 5.51 -11.55
CA PHE A 245 10.40 5.29 -10.26
C PHE A 245 10.24 3.82 -9.88
N GLY A 246 11.30 3.22 -9.32
CA GLY A 246 11.18 1.93 -8.63
C GLY A 246 10.83 2.12 -7.14
N PRO A 247 10.50 1.03 -6.42
CA PRO A 247 10.22 1.08 -4.99
C PRO A 247 11.34 1.73 -4.17
N SER A 248 12.62 1.39 -4.43
CA SER A 248 13.76 1.98 -3.70
C SER A 248 13.87 3.50 -3.86
N ALA A 249 13.74 3.99 -5.10
CA ALA A 249 13.79 5.44 -5.37
C ALA A 249 12.62 6.17 -4.71
N THR A 250 11.43 5.56 -4.72
CA THR A 250 10.23 6.09 -4.07
C THR A 250 10.38 6.13 -2.55
N ALA A 251 10.89 5.05 -1.94
CA ALA A 251 11.15 4.99 -0.50
C ALA A 251 12.19 6.03 -0.07
N ARG A 252 13.25 6.22 -0.85
CA ARG A 252 14.24 7.28 -0.62
C ARG A 252 13.63 8.67 -0.73
N CYS A 253 12.75 8.92 -1.70
CA CYS A 253 12.05 10.20 -1.79
C CYS A 253 11.16 10.45 -0.57
N ILE A 254 10.40 9.44 -0.12
CA ILE A 254 9.59 9.53 1.11
C ILE A 254 10.47 9.88 2.31
N GLN A 255 11.61 9.20 2.46
CA GLN A 255 12.53 9.44 3.56
C GLN A 255 13.04 10.87 3.60
N GLU A 256 13.52 11.37 2.47
CA GLU A 256 14.05 12.74 2.37
C GLU A 256 12.95 13.80 2.53
N LEU A 257 11.76 13.60 1.95
CA LEU A 257 10.65 14.55 2.05
C LEU A 257 10.11 14.67 3.48
N VAL A 258 9.90 13.54 4.16
CA VAL A 258 9.31 13.53 5.49
C VAL A 258 10.33 13.99 6.53
N ASN A 259 11.55 13.46 6.52
CA ASN A 259 12.55 13.81 7.53
C ASN A 259 13.05 15.27 7.40
N SER A 260 12.82 15.94 6.26
CA SER A 260 13.14 17.37 6.08
C SER A 260 12.00 18.32 6.42
N GLY A 261 10.75 17.83 6.52
CA GLY A 261 9.57 18.70 6.61
C GLY A 261 8.58 18.39 7.74
N MET A 262 8.68 17.23 8.40
CA MET A 262 7.76 16.82 9.47
C MET A 262 8.53 16.38 10.71
N GLU A 263 8.10 16.86 11.88
CA GLU A 263 8.74 16.52 13.17
C GLU A 263 8.12 15.27 13.81
N ASP A 264 6.83 15.03 13.56
CA ASP A 264 6.02 14.00 14.24
C ASP A 264 6.15 12.58 13.64
N LEU A 265 6.75 12.45 12.45
CA LEU A 265 6.97 11.17 11.78
C LEU A 265 8.40 11.12 11.26
N ARG A 266 9.08 10.01 11.53
CA ARG A 266 10.40 9.69 10.97
C ARG A 266 10.30 8.55 9.97
N ILE A 267 11.21 8.50 9.02
CA ILE A 267 11.31 7.42 8.05
C ILE A 267 12.65 6.71 8.21
N TYR A 268 12.58 5.38 8.36
CA TYR A 268 13.75 4.49 8.24
C TYR A 268 13.58 3.62 7.00
N SER A 269 14.41 3.81 5.98
CA SER A 269 14.45 2.93 4.82
C SER A 269 15.69 2.04 4.86
N THR A 270 15.52 0.76 4.52
CA THR A 270 16.62 -0.21 4.42
C THR A 270 17.39 -0.10 3.10
N GLY A 271 16.96 0.78 2.19
CA GLY A 271 17.54 0.93 0.86
C GLY A 271 17.17 -0.26 -0.03
N ASP A 272 18.19 -0.90 -0.61
CA ASP A 272 18.01 -2.04 -1.54
C ASP A 272 18.07 -3.42 -0.86
N GLY A 273 18.27 -3.46 0.46
CA GLY A 273 18.36 -4.70 1.24
C GLY A 273 17.16 -4.92 2.15
N PRO A 274 16.82 -6.18 2.50
CA PRO A 274 15.69 -6.49 3.37
C PRO A 274 15.98 -6.33 4.86
N ASP A 275 17.24 -6.07 5.23
CA ASP A 275 17.69 -6.10 6.61
C ASP A 275 17.31 -4.83 7.39
N VAL A 276 16.66 -5.02 8.53
CA VAL A 276 16.30 -3.97 9.49
C VAL A 276 17.30 -4.04 10.64
N TYR A 277 18.15 -3.02 10.78
CA TYR A 277 19.13 -2.94 11.86
C TYR A 277 18.56 -2.14 13.03
N GLU A 278 18.45 -2.77 14.20
CA GLU A 278 17.89 -2.16 15.42
C GLU A 278 18.61 -0.84 15.78
N ASP A 279 19.95 -0.84 15.81
CA ASP A 279 20.73 0.37 16.15
C ASP A 279 20.47 1.53 15.16
N ASN A 280 20.28 1.22 13.88
CA ASN A 280 20.00 2.24 12.86
C ASN A 280 18.59 2.79 13.01
N PHE A 281 17.62 1.90 13.25
CA PHE A 281 16.25 2.26 13.53
C PHE A 281 16.15 3.13 14.79
N MET A 282 16.77 2.71 15.90
CA MET A 282 16.72 3.41 17.19
C MET A 282 17.40 4.77 17.13
N ARG A 283 18.47 4.94 16.32
CA ARG A 283 19.08 6.26 16.10
C ARG A 283 18.13 7.26 15.44
N ILE A 284 17.20 6.79 14.62
CA ILE A 284 16.21 7.61 13.93
C ILE A 284 14.98 7.82 14.81
N ALA A 285 14.48 6.74 15.41
CA ALA A 285 13.26 6.73 16.20
C ALA A 285 13.44 7.31 17.61
N LYS A 286 14.64 7.23 18.20
CA LYS A 286 14.93 7.66 19.57
C LYS A 286 16.36 8.24 19.69
N PRO A 287 16.68 9.32 18.97
CA PRO A 287 18.06 9.82 18.84
C PRO A 287 18.69 10.27 20.17
N ASP A 288 17.88 10.79 21.10
CA ASP A 288 18.30 11.27 22.41
C ASP A 288 18.27 10.18 23.50
N GLY A 289 17.78 8.98 23.17
CA GLY A 289 17.58 7.90 24.13
C GLY A 289 16.37 8.09 25.05
N GLU A 290 15.60 9.17 24.91
CA GLU A 290 14.51 9.56 25.81
C GLU A 290 13.15 9.55 25.09
N VAL A 291 13.02 10.30 23.99
CA VAL A 291 11.75 10.49 23.27
C VAL A 291 11.68 9.59 22.04
N PHE A 292 10.68 8.72 22.00
CA PHE A 292 10.41 7.89 20.83
C PHE A 292 9.48 8.63 19.84
N TYR A 293 9.98 8.81 18.62
CA TYR A 293 9.25 9.37 17.49
C TYR A 293 8.61 8.25 16.67
N PRO A 294 7.32 8.35 16.34
CA PRO A 294 6.67 7.45 15.39
C PRO A 294 7.52 7.32 14.13
N THR A 295 7.81 6.08 13.72
CA THR A 295 8.74 5.81 12.63
C THR A 295 8.14 4.82 11.64
N LEU A 296 8.03 5.24 10.38
CA LEU A 296 7.65 4.36 9.28
C LEU A 296 8.88 3.64 8.74
N ILE A 297 8.86 2.31 8.79
CA ILE A 297 9.93 1.45 8.28
C ILE A 297 9.59 1.03 6.85
N LEU A 298 10.45 1.38 5.89
CA LEU A 298 10.32 1.02 4.48
C LEU A 298 11.39 -0.01 4.12
N VAL A 299 10.96 -1.26 3.98
CA VAL A 299 11.85 -2.40 3.68
C VAL A 299 11.87 -2.65 2.18
N GLY A 300 13.01 -2.35 1.54
CA GLY A 300 13.25 -2.70 0.15
C GLY A 300 13.56 -4.19 0.01
N THR A 301 12.87 -4.90 -0.88
CA THR A 301 13.10 -6.33 -1.08
C THR A 301 12.90 -6.76 -2.53
N ARG A 302 13.62 -7.81 -2.94
CA ARG A 302 13.45 -8.50 -4.22
C ARG A 302 13.17 -9.97 -3.97
N LEU A 303 11.93 -10.38 -4.20
CA LEU A 303 11.42 -11.71 -3.81
C LEU A 303 11.55 -12.78 -4.91
N GLY A 304 12.17 -12.43 -6.03
CA GLY A 304 12.45 -13.35 -7.13
C GLY A 304 13.02 -12.65 -8.36
N ILE A 305 13.21 -13.43 -9.42
CA ILE A 305 13.71 -12.92 -10.71
C ILE A 305 12.53 -12.37 -11.52
N ASP A 306 11.56 -13.24 -11.84
CA ASP A 306 10.38 -12.91 -12.64
C ASP A 306 9.08 -12.90 -11.84
N LYS A 307 8.97 -13.81 -10.86
CA LYS A 307 7.83 -13.96 -9.96
C LYS A 307 8.28 -14.08 -8.52
N ILE A 308 7.38 -13.82 -7.58
CA ILE A 308 7.62 -14.05 -6.17
C ILE A 308 7.90 -15.54 -5.95
N THR A 309 9.06 -15.85 -5.38
CA THR A 309 9.42 -17.23 -5.03
C THR A 309 8.46 -17.75 -3.95
N PRO A 310 7.84 -18.93 -4.11
CA PRO A 310 6.81 -19.42 -3.18
C PRO A 310 7.22 -19.48 -1.71
N VAL A 311 8.51 -19.65 -1.42
CA VAL A 311 9.05 -19.64 -0.06
C VAL A 311 8.75 -18.35 0.72
N TYR A 312 8.47 -17.24 0.03
CA TYR A 312 8.17 -15.95 0.65
C TYR A 312 6.68 -15.66 0.85
N TRP A 313 5.77 -16.52 0.37
CA TRP A 313 4.33 -16.24 0.41
C TRP A 313 3.80 -16.13 1.84
N GLU A 314 4.18 -17.06 2.72
CA GLU A 314 3.75 -17.04 4.12
C GLU A 314 4.27 -15.78 4.84
N ALA A 315 5.52 -15.40 4.60
CA ALA A 315 6.10 -14.18 5.17
C ALA A 315 5.39 -12.90 4.66
N LEU A 316 5.03 -12.85 3.39
CA LEU A 316 4.26 -11.73 2.82
C LEU A 316 2.86 -11.63 3.45
N ILE A 317 2.15 -12.75 3.55
CA ILE A 317 0.83 -12.79 4.19
C ILE A 317 0.94 -12.32 5.64
N ALA A 318 1.90 -12.86 6.40
CA ALA A 318 2.14 -12.46 7.79
C ALA A 318 2.42 -10.96 7.90
N SER A 319 3.20 -10.37 6.98
CA SER A 319 3.49 -8.93 6.96
C SER A 319 2.25 -8.05 6.80
N LEU A 320 1.22 -8.52 6.08
CA LEU A 320 -0.06 -7.83 5.91
C LEU A 320 -1.00 -8.03 7.11
N GLN A 321 -0.77 -9.06 7.91
CA GLN A 321 -1.52 -9.38 9.13
C GLN A 321 -0.99 -8.65 10.37
N MET A 322 0.23 -8.11 10.32
CA MET A 322 0.80 -7.29 11.39
C MET A 322 -0.04 -6.03 11.62
N SER A 323 -0.33 -5.71 12.89
CA SER A 323 -1.07 -4.49 13.27
C SER A 323 -0.39 -3.19 12.81
N GLN A 324 0.92 -3.24 12.60
CA GLN A 324 1.77 -2.15 12.14
C GLN A 324 1.82 -2.05 10.61
N SER A 325 1.20 -2.98 9.88
CA SER A 325 1.28 -3.04 8.42
C SER A 325 0.69 -1.80 7.77
N VAL A 326 1.45 -1.19 6.87
CA VAL A 326 1.02 -0.10 5.99
C VAL A 326 0.89 -0.54 4.53
N GLY A 327 0.99 -1.85 4.29
CA GLY A 327 0.85 -2.46 2.97
C GLY A 327 2.18 -2.62 2.24
N ILE A 328 2.07 -2.92 0.95
CA ILE A 328 3.19 -3.18 0.05
C ILE A 328 3.02 -2.28 -1.17
N ALA A 329 4.11 -1.69 -1.65
CA ALA A 329 4.17 -0.93 -2.88
C ALA A 329 5.26 -1.54 -3.77
N GLY A 330 4.90 -1.97 -4.98
CA GLY A 330 5.76 -2.72 -5.89
C GLY A 330 5.28 -2.65 -7.32
#